data_AF-A0A5A7VVS5-F1
#
_entry.id   AF-A0A5A7VVS5-F1
#
_cell.length_a   1.000
_cell.length_b   1.000
_cell.length_c   1.000
_cell.angle_alpha   90.00
_cell.angle_beta   90.00
_cell.angle_gamma   90.00
#
_symmetry.space_group_name_H-M   'P 1'
#
loop_
_entity.id
_entity.type
_entity.pdbx_description
1 polymer ?
#
loop_
_entity_poly.entity_id
_entity_poly.type
_entity_poly.pdbx_seq_one_letter_code
_entity_poly.pdbx_strand_id
1 'polypeptide(L)'
;MQTEAQWSRVLHPAAVMWRNKHFAPPANFWKDHAVVLLGRSVFGTNNTRHVFRLESVTRGSGTLTLAVHFEPPHASSYKMGWFIAVAVNKPLPQQIAFVENGALLCTLGPGPARWLSPVAH
;
A
#
# COMPACT_ATOMS: atom_id res chain seq x y z
N MET A 1 0.16 1.95 -8.66
CA MET A 1 -1.02 2.04 -9.56
C MET A 1 -1.11 3.44 -10.12
N GLN A 2 -1.44 3.58 -11.40
CA GLN A 2 -1.43 4.87 -12.10
C GLN A 2 -2.77 5.21 -12.77
N THR A 3 -3.75 4.30 -12.71
CA THR A 3 -5.10 4.47 -13.28
C THR A 3 -6.18 3.90 -12.36
N GLU A 4 -7.41 4.39 -12.53
CA GLU A 4 -8.61 3.91 -11.83
C GLU A 4 -8.90 2.43 -12.10
N ALA A 5 -8.66 1.94 -13.32
CA ALA A 5 -8.85 0.54 -13.67
C ALA A 5 -7.88 -0.38 -12.90
N GLN A 6 -6.62 0.04 -12.70
CA GLN A 6 -5.65 -0.72 -11.89
C GLN A 6 -6.07 -0.75 -10.42
N TRP A 7 -6.54 0.38 -9.89
CA TRP A 7 -7.11 0.48 -8.53
C TRP A 7 -8.26 -0.49 -8.32
N SER A 8 -9.26 -0.41 -9.21
CA SER A 8 -10.47 -1.23 -9.12
C SER A 8 -10.13 -2.72 -9.22
N ARG A 9 -9.20 -3.12 -10.08
CA ARG A 9 -8.77 -4.52 -10.19
C ARG A 9 -8.13 -5.06 -8.91
N VAL A 10 -7.38 -4.24 -8.18
CA VAL A 10 -6.64 -4.68 -6.99
C VAL A 10 -7.51 -4.64 -5.73
N LEU A 11 -8.43 -3.68 -5.64
CA LEU A 11 -9.16 -3.40 -4.40
C LEU A 11 -10.65 -3.73 -4.45
N HIS A 12 -11.21 -4.23 -5.54
CA HIS A 12 -12.58 -4.73 -5.53
C HIS A 12 -12.68 -6.07 -4.77
N PRO A 13 -13.61 -6.27 -3.81
CA PRO A 13 -14.72 -5.40 -3.36
C PRO A 13 -14.43 -4.50 -2.15
N ALA A 14 -13.20 -4.48 -1.60
CA ALA A 14 -12.84 -3.63 -0.46
C ALA A 14 -13.02 -2.12 -0.73
N ALA A 15 -12.91 -1.68 -1.98
CA ALA A 15 -13.17 -0.29 -2.41
C ALA A 15 -14.64 0.17 -2.22
N VAL A 16 -15.56 -0.75 -1.91
CA VAL A 16 -17.00 -0.48 -1.74
C VAL A 16 -17.57 -0.93 -0.39
N MET A 17 -16.74 -1.40 0.56
CA MET A 17 -17.22 -1.86 1.86
C MET A 17 -17.42 -0.71 2.87
N TRP A 18 -18.52 -0.80 3.64
CA TRP A 18 -19.11 0.20 4.54
C TRP A 18 -19.90 1.33 3.82
N ARG A 19 -21.24 1.19 3.79
CA ARG A 19 -22.21 2.20 3.30
C ARG A 19 -21.75 2.99 2.06
N ASN A 20 -21.76 2.36 0.88
CA ASN A 20 -21.79 2.99 -0.46
C ASN A 20 -20.76 4.10 -0.77
N LYS A 21 -19.73 4.30 0.06
CA LYS A 21 -18.73 5.34 -0.18
C LYS A 21 -17.62 4.71 -1.01
N HIS A 22 -17.56 5.07 -2.29
CA HIS A 22 -16.43 4.72 -3.15
C HIS A 22 -15.13 5.15 -2.46
N PHE A 23 -14.34 4.18 -2.01
CA PHE A 23 -12.95 4.39 -1.63
C PHE A 23 -12.12 4.31 -2.90
N ALA A 24 -12.30 5.27 -3.81
CA ALA A 24 -11.53 5.39 -5.04
C ALA A 24 -11.16 6.86 -5.24
N PRO A 25 -9.90 7.17 -5.61
CA PRO A 25 -9.54 8.50 -6.03
C PRO A 25 -10.39 8.95 -7.23
N PRO A 26 -10.79 10.23 -7.30
CA PRO A 26 -11.60 10.73 -8.43
C PRO A 26 -10.81 10.63 -9.74
N ALA A 27 -11.51 10.57 -10.89
CA ALA A 27 -10.86 10.32 -12.19
C ALA A 27 -9.72 11.30 -12.52
N ASN A 28 -9.86 12.58 -12.13
CA ASN A 28 -8.84 13.62 -12.34
C ASN A 28 -7.57 13.43 -11.50
N PHE A 29 -7.64 12.74 -10.35
CA PHE A 29 -6.49 12.44 -9.50
C PHE A 29 -5.38 11.72 -10.28
N TRP A 30 -5.77 10.78 -11.16
CA TRP A 30 -4.83 9.94 -11.88
C TRP A 30 -4.02 10.67 -12.93
N LYS A 31 -4.35 11.93 -13.26
CA LYS A 31 -3.56 12.75 -14.18
C LYS A 31 -2.20 13.07 -13.56
N ASP A 32 -2.22 13.61 -12.35
CA ASP A 32 -1.04 14.18 -11.69
C ASP A 32 -0.49 13.29 -10.57
N HIS A 33 -1.28 12.30 -10.15
CA HIS A 33 -0.93 11.41 -9.05
C HIS A 33 -0.95 9.93 -9.45
N ALA A 34 -0.22 9.16 -8.66
CA ALA A 34 -0.26 7.71 -8.62
C ALA A 34 -0.54 7.27 -7.18
N VAL A 35 -0.95 6.02 -7.00
CA VAL A 35 -1.06 5.40 -5.68
C VAL A 35 -0.01 4.32 -5.52
N VAL A 36 0.80 4.44 -4.47
CA VAL A 36 1.67 3.36 -3.97
C VAL A 36 0.88 2.60 -2.90
N LEU A 37 0.80 1.29 -3.05
CA LEU A 37 0.00 0.45 -2.16
C LEU A 37 0.87 -0.66 -1.59
N LEU A 38 0.80 -0.84 -0.28
CA LEU A 38 1.33 -1.98 0.44
C LEU A 38 0.17 -2.69 1.13
N GLY A 39 -0.09 -3.94 0.74
CA GLY A 39 -1.16 -4.75 1.29
C GLY A 39 -0.62 -5.96 2.05
N ARG A 40 -1.29 -6.34 3.14
CA ARG A 40 -0.95 -7.50 3.95
C ARG A 40 -2.20 -8.21 4.45
N SER A 41 -2.13 -9.54 4.56
CA SER A 41 -3.15 -10.32 5.28
C SER A 41 -2.79 -10.33 6.76
N VAL A 42 -3.69 -9.87 7.61
CA VAL A 42 -3.51 -9.83 9.08
C VAL A 42 -4.64 -10.58 9.77
N PHE A 43 -4.43 -11.01 11.01
CA PHE A 43 -5.53 -11.50 11.84
C PHE A 43 -6.48 -10.37 12.20
N GLY A 44 -7.77 -10.69 12.23
CA GLY A 44 -8.80 -9.71 12.59
C GLY A 44 -8.62 -9.19 14.01
N THR A 45 -8.60 -7.87 14.16
CA THR A 45 -8.45 -7.18 15.45
C THR A 45 -9.30 -5.90 15.49
N ASN A 46 -9.71 -5.49 16.68
CA ASN A 46 -10.46 -4.25 16.91
C ASN A 46 -9.55 -3.02 16.99
N ASN A 47 -8.24 -3.20 17.16
CA ASN A 47 -7.28 -2.10 17.30
C ASN A 47 -6.37 -1.99 16.07
N THR A 48 -6.89 -1.35 15.02
CA THR A 48 -6.21 -1.25 13.73
C THR A 48 -5.13 -0.18 13.70
N ARG A 49 -5.19 0.80 14.61
CA ARG A 49 -4.31 1.98 14.58
C ARG A 49 -2.86 1.65 14.90
N HIS A 50 -2.57 0.60 15.67
CA HIS A 50 -1.20 0.26 16.05
C HIS A 50 -0.56 -0.78 15.11
N VAL A 51 -1.39 -1.63 14.51
CA VAL A 51 -0.95 -2.80 13.74
C VAL A 51 -0.31 -2.45 12.40
N PHE A 52 -0.79 -1.43 11.68
CA PHE A 52 -0.21 -1.06 10.39
C PHE A 52 -0.28 0.44 10.16
N ARG A 53 0.87 1.11 10.18
CA ARG A 53 0.97 2.58 10.10
C ARG A 53 2.01 3.02 9.08
N LEU A 54 1.74 4.14 8.42
CA LEU A 54 2.74 4.86 7.64
C LEU A 54 3.51 5.78 8.58
N GLU A 55 4.83 5.64 8.62
CA GLU A 55 5.71 6.48 9.45
C GLU A 55 6.22 7.69 8.66
N SER A 56 6.69 7.46 7.42
CA SER A 56 7.18 8.54 6.57
C SER A 56 7.10 8.19 5.10
N VAL A 57 7.07 9.24 4.28
CA VAL A 57 7.18 9.17 2.82
C VAL A 57 8.28 10.14 2.43
N THR A 58 9.42 9.60 2.01
CA THR A 58 10.62 10.40 1.72
C THR A 58 10.97 10.25 0.24
N ARG A 59 11.07 11.38 -0.46
CA ARG A 59 11.47 11.41 -1.87
C ARG A 59 12.94 11.82 -1.97
N GLY A 60 13.77 10.95 -2.52
CA GLY A 60 15.18 11.19 -2.82
C GLY A 60 15.45 11.27 -4.32
N SER A 61 16.72 11.41 -4.69
CA SER A 61 17.17 11.36 -6.09
C SER A 61 16.87 9.99 -6.70
N GLY A 62 15.80 9.92 -7.51
CA GLY A 62 15.41 8.70 -8.23
C GLY A 62 14.71 7.63 -7.40
N THR A 63 14.53 7.84 -6.08
CA THR A 63 13.89 6.87 -5.17
C THR A 63 12.76 7.51 -4.36
N LEU A 64 11.69 6.75 -4.10
CA LEU A 64 10.68 7.05 -3.10
C LEU A 64 10.74 6.00 -2.00
N THR A 65 10.87 6.40 -0.74
CA THR A 65 10.87 5.48 0.39
C THR A 65 9.59 5.65 1.19
N LEU A 66 8.88 4.54 1.44
CA LEU A 66 7.74 4.47 2.35
C LEU A 66 8.18 3.68 3.58
N ALA A 67 8.35 4.38 4.71
CA ALA A 67 8.57 3.74 5.98
C ALA A 67 7.22 3.40 6.61
N VAL A 68 7.05 2.16 7.03
CA VAL A 68 5.85 1.63 7.66
C VAL A 68 6.21 0.96 8.98
N HIS A 69 5.30 1.09 9.94
CA HIS A 69 5.33 0.31 11.14
C HIS A 69 4.33 -0.85 11.00
N PHE A 70 4.77 -2.05 11.34
CA PHE A 70 3.90 -3.21 11.40
C PHE A 70 4.08 -3.98 12.71
N GLU A 71 2.98 -4.14 13.43
CA GLU A 71 2.89 -4.97 14.62
C GLU A 71 1.82 -6.05 14.37
N PRO A 72 2.19 -7.33 14.25
CA PRO A 72 1.22 -8.38 13.95
C PRO A 72 0.21 -8.50 15.09
N PRO A 73 -1.11 -8.48 14.79
CA PRO A 73 -2.11 -8.71 15.82
C PRO A 73 -2.05 -10.16 16.31
N HIS A 74 -2.55 -10.38 17.53
CA HIS A 74 -2.74 -11.73 18.06
C HIS A 74 -3.56 -12.61 17.10
N ALA A 75 -3.30 -13.91 17.15
CA ALA A 75 -4.02 -14.88 16.34
C ALA A 75 -5.55 -14.76 16.56
N SER A 76 -6.29 -14.87 15.45
CA SER A 76 -7.74 -14.78 15.41
C SER A 76 -8.31 -15.85 14.50
N SER A 77 -9.59 -16.18 14.66
CA SER A 77 -10.29 -17.18 13.85
C SER A 77 -10.45 -16.77 12.39
N TYR A 78 -10.19 -15.51 12.05
CA TYR A 78 -10.25 -15.00 10.69
C TYR A 78 -9.06 -14.08 10.36
N LYS A 79 -8.77 -14.01 9.07
CA LYS A 79 -7.81 -13.08 8.49
C LYS A 79 -8.55 -12.05 7.62
N MET A 80 -7.95 -10.88 7.48
CA MET A 80 -8.45 -9.82 6.62
C MET A 80 -7.30 -9.11 5.91
N GLY A 81 -7.56 -8.62 4.70
CA GLY A 81 -6.60 -7.83 3.95
C GLY A 81 -6.61 -6.38 4.41
N TRP A 82 -5.49 -5.88 4.87
CA TRP A 82 -5.27 -4.47 5.17
C TRP A 82 -4.28 -3.88 4.20
N PHE A 83 -4.37 -2.57 3.98
CA PHE A 83 -3.48 -1.88 3.08
C PHE A 83 -3.20 -0.46 3.55
N ILE A 84 -2.02 0.03 3.22
CA ILE A 84 -1.69 1.45 3.20
C ILE A 84 -1.66 1.87 1.73
N ALA A 85 -2.40 2.93 1.41
CA ALA A 85 -2.45 3.54 0.09
C ALA A 85 -1.95 4.97 0.19
N VAL A 86 -0.86 5.29 -0.48
CA VAL A 86 -0.22 6.61 -0.46
C VAL A 86 -0.36 7.26 -1.83
N ALA A 87 -0.99 8.43 -1.86
CA ALA A 87 -0.99 9.29 -3.03
C ALA A 87 0.39 9.92 -3.22
N VAL A 88 0.96 9.82 -4.42
CA VAL A 88 2.27 10.37 -4.75
C VAL A 88 2.22 11.09 -6.09
N ASN A 89 2.95 12.19 -6.18
CA ASN A 89 3.01 12.99 -7.42
C ASN A 89 3.80 12.25 -8.49
N LYS A 90 3.25 12.24 -9.71
CA LYS A 90 3.97 11.82 -10.91
C LYS A 90 5.07 12.83 -11.28
N PRO A 91 6.13 12.41 -12.01
CA PRO A 91 6.41 11.03 -12.40
C PRO A 91 6.79 10.16 -11.19
N LEU A 92 6.51 8.87 -11.27
CA LEU A 92 7.01 7.93 -10.26
C LEU A 92 8.53 7.83 -10.38
N PRO A 93 9.27 7.78 -9.26
CA PRO A 93 10.71 7.54 -9.30
C PRO A 93 11.03 6.15 -9.86
N GLN A 94 12.27 5.93 -10.29
CA GLN A 94 12.69 4.65 -10.83
C GLN A 94 12.59 3.53 -9.80
N GLN A 95 12.79 3.86 -8.52
CA GLN A 95 12.69 2.92 -7.44
C GLN A 95 11.72 3.39 -6.36
N ILE A 96 10.94 2.46 -5.83
CA ILE A 96 10.12 2.67 -4.63
C ILE A 96 10.56 1.64 -3.58
N ALA A 97 11.05 2.07 -2.44
CA ALA A 97 11.45 1.21 -1.34
C ALA A 97 10.38 1.19 -0.24
N PHE A 98 10.07 0.02 0.29
CA PHE A 98 9.28 -0.14 1.50
C PHE A 98 10.19 -0.54 2.64
N VAL A 99 10.17 0.21 3.72
CA VAL A 99 10.94 -0.06 4.94
C VAL A 99 9.96 -0.37 6.04
N GLU A 100 9.98 -1.59 6.57
CA GLU A 100 9.13 -2.02 7.68
C GLU A 100 9.96 -2.07 8.97
N ASN A 101 9.55 -1.33 9.99
CA ASN A 101 10.21 -1.30 11.31
C ASN A 101 11.73 -1.02 11.22
N GLY A 102 12.13 -0.14 10.29
CA GLY A 102 13.54 0.20 10.03
C GLY A 102 14.30 -0.76 9.11
N ALA A 103 13.73 -1.90 8.72
CA ALA A 103 14.33 -2.87 7.80
C ALA A 103 13.74 -2.78 6.39
N LEU A 104 14.56 -2.92 5.36
CA LEU A 104 14.06 -2.96 3.97
C LEU A 104 13.18 -4.20 3.78
N LEU A 105 11.89 -3.98 3.50
CA LEU A 105 10.93 -5.04 3.19
C LEU A 105 11.08 -5.47 1.73
N CYS A 106 10.95 -4.52 0.81
CA CYS A 106 11.11 -4.76 -0.62
C CYS A 106 11.32 -3.46 -1.42
N THR A 107 11.71 -3.60 -2.68
CA THR A 107 11.79 -2.49 -3.65
C THR A 107 10.96 -2.79 -4.89
N LEU A 108 10.38 -1.75 -5.49
CA LEU A 108 9.71 -1.79 -6.78
C LEU A 108 10.53 -0.99 -7.79
N GLY A 109 10.86 -1.61 -8.92
CA GLY A 109 11.50 -0.97 -10.06
C GLY A 109 10.52 -0.50 -11.13
N PRO A 110 11.01 0.09 -12.23
CA PRO A 110 10.20 0.47 -13.37
C PRO A 110 9.90 -0.78 -14.20
N GLY A 111 8.74 -1.39 -13.95
CA GLY A 111 8.23 -2.55 -14.66
C GLY A 111 6.72 -2.69 -14.46
N PRO A 112 6.05 -3.61 -15.18
CA PRO A 112 4.64 -3.89 -14.91
C PRO A 112 4.54 -4.30 -13.44
N ALA A 113 3.82 -3.49 -12.65
CA ALA A 113 3.70 -3.59 -11.20
C ALA A 113 3.48 -5.04 -10.74
N ARG A 114 4.56 -5.75 -10.43
CA ARG A 114 4.56 -7.13 -9.96
C ARG A 114 5.69 -7.37 -8.99
N TRP A 115 5.31 -8.17 -8.01
CA TRP A 115 5.95 -8.45 -6.73
C TRP A 115 7.24 -9.26 -6.86
N LEU A 116 8.25 -8.88 -6.11
CA LEU A 116 9.25 -9.80 -5.55
C LEU A 116 9.26 -9.55 -4.03
N SER A 117 8.43 -10.28 -3.28
CA SER A 117 8.73 -10.52 -1.86
C SER A 117 9.53 -11.83 -1.85
N PRO A 118 10.72 -11.89 -1.24
CA PRO A 118 11.22 -13.17 -0.80
C PRO A 118 10.19 -13.74 0.18
N VAL A 119 9.96 -15.04 0.06
CA VAL A 119 9.05 -15.81 0.90
C VAL A 119 9.45 -15.56 2.37
N ALA A 120 8.53 -15.04 3.19
CA ALA A 120 8.75 -14.98 4.63
C ALA A 120 8.60 -16.42 5.18
N HIS A 121 9.66 -16.91 5.82
CA HIS A 121 9.67 -18.14 6.60
C HIS A 121 8.71 -18.05 7.79
#